data_AF-A0A3C0CAS4-F1
#
_entry.id   AF-A0A3C0CAS4-F1
#
_cell.length_a   1.000
_cell.length_b   1.000
_cell.length_c   1.000
_cell.angle_alpha   90.00
_cell.angle_beta   90.00
_cell.angle_gamma   90.00
#
_symmetry.space_group_name_H-M   'P 1'
#
loop_
_entity.id
_entity.type
_entity.pdbx_description
1 polymer ?
#
loop_
_entity_poly.entity_id
_entity_poly.type
_entity_poly.pdbx_seq_one_letter_code
_entity_poly.pdbx_strand_id
1 'polypeptide(L)'
;AVVMTDDLTKIPRAVELSRKTYALAMQNLWFSVAVKLGILGLGALGYAGIWMAIFGDVGVLILAVLNAMRSLTFVKVKEYSSQNSTAISETAD
;
A
#
# COMPACT_ATOMS: atom_id res chain seq x y z
N ALA A 1 -22.45 5.07 15.41
CA ALA A 1 -23.13 4.64 14.18
C ALA A 1 -22.27 3.58 13.53
N VAL A 2 -22.71 2.33 13.63
CA VAL A 2 -22.18 1.22 12.83
C VAL A 2 -22.43 1.60 11.38
N VAL A 3 -21.41 1.49 10.53
CA VAL A 3 -21.53 1.82 9.11
C VAL A 3 -22.41 0.76 8.46
N MET A 4 -23.71 1.04 8.41
CA MET A 4 -24.66 0.43 7.48
C MET A 4 -24.22 0.88 6.09
N THR A 5 -23.56 -0.01 5.35
CA THR A 5 -23.28 0.20 3.93
C THR A 5 -23.96 -0.92 3.17
N ASP A 6 -25.08 -0.55 2.57
CA ASP A 6 -25.94 -1.37 1.72
C ASP A 6 -25.30 -1.73 0.35
N ASP A 7 -23.97 -1.90 0.30
CA ASP A 7 -23.25 -2.25 -0.92
C ASP A 7 -22.18 -3.31 -0.64
N LEU A 8 -22.60 -4.51 -0.19
CA LEU A 8 -21.72 -5.68 -0.13
C LEU A 8 -21.08 -6.00 -1.50
N THR A 9 -21.71 -5.56 -2.59
CA THR A 9 -21.26 -5.69 -3.98
C THR A 9 -19.93 -4.98 -4.27
N LYS A 10 -19.49 -4.04 -3.41
CA LYS A 10 -18.21 -3.30 -3.56
C LYS A 10 -17.06 -3.90 -2.73
N ILE A 11 -17.36 -4.79 -1.78
CA ILE A 11 -16.37 -5.46 -0.94
C ILE A 11 -15.37 -6.29 -1.77
N PRO A 12 -15.77 -7.09 -2.79
CA PRO A 12 -14.81 -7.85 -3.59
C PRO A 12 -13.82 -6.94 -4.31
N ARG A 13 -14.29 -5.78 -4.79
CA ARG A 13 -13.47 -4.78 -5.48
C ARG A 13 -12.44 -4.14 -4.54
N ALA A 14 -12.85 -3.81 -3.31
CA ALA A 14 -11.97 -3.26 -2.29
C ALA A 14 -10.88 -4.27 -1.85
N VAL A 15 -11.23 -5.55 -1.75
CA VAL A 15 -10.29 -6.65 -1.43
C VAL A 15 -9.29 -6.87 -2.57
N GLU A 16 -9.73 -6.82 -3.83
CA GLU A 16 -8.85 -6.97 -4.98
C GLU A 16 -7.84 -5.80 -5.07
N LEU A 17 -8.29 -4.60 -4.72
CA LEU A 17 -7.46 -3.40 -4.63
C LEU A 17 -6.44 -3.51 -3.49
N SER A 18 -6.86 -3.96 -2.31
CA SER A 18 -5.99 -4.09 -1.14
C SER A 18 -4.89 -5.13 -1.38
N ARG A 19 -5.14 -6.21 -2.12
CA ARG A 19 -4.11 -7.20 -2.49
C ARG A 19 -3.00 -6.60 -3.36
N LYS A 20 -3.34 -5.70 -4.29
CA LYS A 20 -2.33 -5.00 -5.11
C LYS A 20 -1.50 -4.04 -4.25
N THR A 21 -2.15 -3.29 -3.36
CA THR A 21 -1.45 -2.42 -2.39
C THR A 21 -0.55 -3.22 -1.44
N TYR A 22 -0.98 -4.43 -1.06
CA TYR A 22 -0.23 -5.31 -0.17
C TYR A 22 1.07 -5.82 -0.81
N ALA A 23 1.06 -6.20 -2.09
CA ALA A 23 2.29 -6.60 -2.79
C ALA A 23 3.33 -5.46 -2.83
N LEU A 24 2.87 -4.22 -2.95
CA LEU A 24 3.71 -3.02 -2.95
C LEU A 24 4.24 -2.69 -1.55
N ALA A 25 3.39 -2.82 -0.52
CA ALA A 25 3.81 -2.70 0.88
C ALA A 25 4.87 -3.76 1.24
N MET A 26 4.76 -4.96 0.68
CA MET A 26 5.75 -6.01 0.90
C MET A 26 7.13 -5.66 0.33
N GLN A 27 7.20 -4.98 -0.82
CA GLN A 27 8.47 -4.48 -1.37
C GLN A 27 9.11 -3.42 -0.45
N ASN A 28 8.31 -2.52 0.13
CA ASN A 28 8.79 -1.53 1.10
C ASN A 28 9.32 -2.17 2.38
N LEU A 29 8.58 -3.16 2.88
CA LEU A 29 8.97 -3.91 4.06
C LEU A 29 10.31 -4.61 3.82
N TRP A 30 10.50 -5.18 2.63
CA TRP A 30 11.75 -5.83 2.26
C TRP A 30 12.94 -4.87 2.27
N PHE A 31 12.77 -3.63 1.78
CA PHE A 31 13.80 -2.57 1.88
C PHE A 31 14.15 -2.23 3.32
N SER A 32 13.15 -2.11 4.19
CA SER A 32 13.36 -1.81 5.61
C SER A 32 14.12 -2.94 6.31
N VAL A 33 13.73 -4.19 6.05
CA VAL A 33 14.40 -5.38 6.59
C VAL A 33 15.83 -5.49 6.06
N ALA A 34 16.07 -5.24 4.77
CA ALA A 34 17.40 -5.31 4.18
C ALA A 34 18.39 -4.36 4.87
N VAL A 35 17.98 -3.12 5.13
CA VAL A 35 18.84 -2.14 5.81
C VAL A 35 19.03 -2.48 7.28
N LYS A 36 17.97 -2.93 7.97
CA LYS A 36 18.07 -3.40 9.37
C LYS A 36 19.12 -4.52 9.49
N LEU A 37 19.08 -5.49 8.56
CA LEU A 37 20.04 -6.59 8.50
C LEU A 37 21.45 -6.12 8.14
N GLY A 38 21.58 -5.17 7.22
CA GLY A 38 22.88 -4.58 6.85
C GLY A 38 23.56 -3.88 8.04
N ILE A 39 22.82 -3.05 8.77
CA ILE A 39 23.34 -2.36 9.97
C ILE A 39 23.66 -3.36 11.07
N LEU A 40 22.81 -4.38 11.26
CA LEU A 40 23.06 -5.43 12.25
C LEU A 40 24.35 -6.20 11.94
N GLY A 41 24.59 -6.55 10.68
CA GLY A 41 25.82 -7.20 10.22
C GLY A 41 27.05 -6.31 10.40
N LEU A 42 26.96 -5.03 10.02
CA LEU A 42 28.04 -4.06 10.23
C LEU A 42 28.32 -3.79 11.72
N GLY A 43 27.28 -3.81 12.55
CA GLY A 43 27.39 -3.67 14.01
C GLY A 43 28.03 -4.88 14.67
N ALA A 44 27.70 -6.09 14.20
CA ALA A 44 28.35 -7.32 14.66
C ALA A 44 29.85 -7.35 14.35
N LEU A 45 30.27 -6.69 13.25
CA LEU A 45 31.68 -6.54 12.87
C LEU A 45 32.39 -5.37 13.58
N GLY A 46 31.68 -4.60 14.42
CA GLY A 46 32.26 -3.49 15.20
C GLY A 46 32.47 -2.18 14.42
N TYR A 47 32.03 -2.10 13.16
CA TYR A 47 32.18 -0.91 12.33
C TYR A 47 30.96 0.03 12.35
N ALA A 48 29.85 -0.36 12.99
CA ALA A 48 28.65 0.48 13.04
C ALA A 48 28.68 1.46 14.23
N GLY A 49 28.93 2.73 13.94
CA GLY A 49 28.66 3.82 14.86
C GLY A 49 27.16 4.15 14.94
N ILE A 50 26.71 4.74 16.06
CA ILE A 50 25.32 5.17 16.28
C ILE A 50 24.83 6.08 15.13
N TRP A 51 25.71 6.93 14.60
CA TRP A 51 25.39 7.83 13.50
C TRP A 51 24.98 7.09 12.20
N MET A 52 25.65 5.97 11.87
CA MET A 52 25.30 5.12 10.73
C MET A 52 23.95 4.42 10.94
N ALA A 53 23.66 4.02 12.17
CA ALA A 53 22.39 3.40 12.51
C ALA A 53 21.21 4.38 12.32
N ILE A 54 21.36 5.62 12.77
CA ILE A 54 20.35 6.67 12.61
C ILE A 54 20.15 6.99 11.12
N PHE A 55 21.24 7.15 10.36
CA PHE A 55 21.14 7.43 8.92
C PHE A 55 20.43 6.31 8.17
N GLY A 56 20.72 5.05 8.52
CA GLY A 56 20.06 3.90 7.92
C GLY A 56 18.56 3.84 8.22
N ASP A 57 18.15 4.04 9.47
CA ASP A 57 16.73 4.02 9.85
C ASP A 57 15.94 5.20 9.24
N VAL A 58 16.51 6.41 9.23
CA VAL A 58 15.86 7.60 8.65
C VAL A 58 15.85 7.55 7.12
N GLY A 59 16.93 7.07 6.50
CA GLY A 59 17.01 6.90 5.05
C GLY A 59 16.00 5.87 4.53
N VAL A 60 15.84 4.74 5.23
CA VAL A 60 14.81 3.74 4.96
C VAL A 60 13.42 4.34 5.07
N LEU A 61 13.16 5.14 6.10
CA LEU A 61 11.87 5.80 6.29
C LEU A 61 11.53 6.68 5.08
N ILE A 62 12.49 7.49 4.61
CA ILE A 62 12.29 8.36 3.44
C ILE A 62 12.03 7.55 2.17
N LEU A 63 12.81 6.48 1.93
CA LEU A 63 12.59 5.58 0.78
C LEU A 63 11.21 4.92 0.82
N ALA A 64 10.79 4.44 1.99
CA ALA A 64 9.48 3.84 2.18
C ALA A 64 8.34 4.84 1.89
N VAL A 65 8.48 6.08 2.37
CA VAL A 65 7.50 7.15 2.14
C VAL A 65 7.44 7.54 0.66
N LEU A 66 8.59 7.71 0.00
CA LEU A 66 8.63 8.00 -1.45
C LEU A 66 7.98 6.90 -2.29
N ASN A 67 8.26 5.63 -1.99
CA ASN A 67 7.66 4.52 -2.74
C ASN A 67 6.16 4.37 -2.44
N ALA A 68 5.71 4.66 -1.21
CA ALA A 68 4.30 4.69 -0.85
C ALA A 68 3.52 5.79 -1.59
N MET A 69 4.08 7.01 -1.70
CA MET A 69 3.44 8.11 -2.42
C MET A 69 3.26 7.80 -3.92
N ARG A 70 4.24 7.17 -4.55
CA ARG A 70 4.14 6.74 -5.96
C ARG A 70 3.04 5.68 -6.17
N SER A 71 2.83 4.80 -5.18
CA SER A 71 1.82 3.75 -5.24
C SER A 71 0.39 4.31 -5.18
N LEU A 72 0.17 5.42 -4.47
CA LEU A 72 -1.17 5.96 -4.25
C LEU A 72 -1.83 6.47 -5.55
N THR A 73 -1.03 6.86 -6.54
CA THR A 73 -1.52 7.42 -7.82
C THR A 73 -2.17 6.37 -8.74
N PHE A 74 -1.94 5.07 -8.55
CA PHE A 74 -2.43 4.01 -9.45
C PHE A 74 -3.82 3.47 -9.13
N VAL A 75 -4.51 4.03 -8.14
CA VAL A 75 -5.89 3.65 -7.84
C VAL A 75 -6.83 4.26 -8.90
N LYS A 76 -6.98 3.58 -10.04
CA LYS A 76 -8.10 3.83 -10.96
C LYS A 76 -9.37 3.26 -10.34
N VAL A 77 -10.21 4.15 -9.81
CA VAL A 77 -11.61 3.84 -9.47
C VAL A 77 -12.36 3.58 -10.78
N LYS A 78 -12.45 2.32 -11.19
CA LYS A 78 -13.20 1.92 -12.38
C LYS A 78 -14.63 1.51 -11.99
N GLU A 79 -15.57 2.24 -12.58
CA GLU A 79 -16.96 1.86 -12.86
C GLU A 79 -17.98 1.87 -11.70
N TYR A 80 -18.57 3.05 -11.49
CA TYR A 80 -19.98 3.19 -11.10
C TYR A 80 -20.93 3.26 -12.32
N SER A 81 -20.39 3.40 -13.53
CA SER A 81 -21.15 3.81 -14.73
C SER A 81 -21.82 2.68 -15.51
N SER A 82 -21.46 1.40 -15.32
CA SER A 82 -21.98 0.33 -16.17
C SER A 82 -23.28 -0.31 -15.67
N GLN A 83 -23.61 -0.17 -14.38
CA GLN A 83 -24.77 -0.84 -13.79
C GLN A 83 -26.02 0.05 -13.74
N ASN A 84 -25.86 1.37 -13.76
CA ASN A 84 -26.96 2.32 -13.76
C ASN A 84 -27.61 2.50 -15.16
N SER A 85 -26.96 2.08 -16.25
CA SER A 85 -27.54 2.18 -17.60
C SER A 85 -28.52 1.05 -17.95
N THR A 86 -28.42 -0.12 -17.32
CA THR A 86 -29.36 -1.24 -17.54
C THR A 86 -30.60 -1.17 -16.66
N ALA A 87 -30.54 -0.50 -15.51
CA ALA A 87 -31.70 -0.32 -14.64
C ALA A 87 -32.71 0.70 -15.21
N ILE A 88 -32.27 1.63 -16.06
CA ILE A 88 -33.13 2.67 -16.67
C ILE A 88 -33.90 2.13 -17.90
N SER A 89 -33.43 1.04 -18.54
CA SER A 89 -34.18 0.42 -19.65
C SER A 89 -35.33 -0.48 -19.19
N GLU A 90 -35.33 -0.96 -17.94
CA GLU A 90 -36.37 -1.87 -17.41
C GLU A 90 -37.53 -1.11 -16.75
N THR A 91 -37.36 0.18 -16.43
CA THR A 91 -38.41 1.05 -15.88
C THR A 91 -39.06 1.96 -16.93
N ALA A 92 -38.69 1.81 -18.21
CA ALA A 92 -39.20 2.62 -19.33
C ALA A 92 -40.29 1.89 -20.16
N ASP A 93 -40.66 0.66 -19.76
CA ASP A 93 -41.71 -0.17 -20.35
C ASP A 93 -42.91 -0.34 -19.41
#